data_AF-A0A947BL17-F1
#
_entry.id   AF-A0A947BL17-F1
#
_cell.length_a   1.000
_cell.length_b   1.000
_cell.length_c   1.000
_cell.angle_alpha   90.00
_cell.angle_beta   90.00
_cell.angle_gamma   90.00
#
_symmetry.space_group_name_H-M   'P 1'
#
loop_
_entity.id
_entity.type
_entity.pdbx_description
1 polymer ?
#
loop_
_entity_poly.entity_id
_entity_poly.type
_entity_poly.pdbx_seq_one_letter_code
_entity_poly.pdbx_strand_id
1 'polypeptide(L)'
;MTRILHFIDSLSAWTGKAFAWCIVILTFSTCYEVFMRYVLNAPTVWAFDMSVQMYGALFMMAGAYALSQDAHVRGDVVYRLLKIKTQAKIDLVLYILFLMPGALA
;
A
#
# COMPACT_ATOMS: atom_id res chain seq x y z
N MET A 1 -27.18 -1.90 3.27
CA MET A 1 -25.99 -1.73 2.39
C MET A 1 -24.92 -0.85 3.01
N THR A 2 -25.25 0.34 3.52
CA THR A 2 -24.29 1.29 4.13
C THR A 2 -23.44 0.71 5.26
N ARG A 3 -24.01 -0.13 6.15
CA ARG A 3 -23.27 -0.76 7.25
C ARG A 3 -22.14 -1.69 6.79
N ILE A 4 -22.32 -2.36 5.65
CA ILE A 4 -21.30 -3.26 5.06
C ILE A 4 -20.18 -2.43 4.43
N LEU A 5 -20.53 -1.36 3.72
CA LEU A 5 -19.54 -0.45 3.13
C LEU A 5 -18.65 0.19 4.20
N HIS A 6 -19.26 0.74 5.26
CA HIS A 6 -18.49 1.31 6.37
C HIS A 6 -17.62 0.29 7.10
N PHE A 7 -18.06 -0.97 7.19
CA PHE A 7 -17.23 -2.03 7.76
C PHE A 7 -16.01 -2.30 6.88
N ILE A 8 -16.19 -2.40 5.56
CA ILE A 8 -15.10 -2.61 4.59
C ILE A 8 -14.11 -1.44 4.64
N ASP A 9 -14.60 -0.19 4.62
CA ASP A 9 -13.75 0.99 4.68
C ASP A 9 -12.96 1.04 6.00
N SER A 10 -13.63 0.76 7.13
CA SER A 10 -12.98 0.73 8.44
C SER A 10 -11.94 -0.39 8.55
N LEU A 11 -12.21 -1.56 7.96
CA LEU A 11 -11.29 -2.68 7.92
C LEU A 11 -10.05 -2.33 7.09
N SER A 12 -10.24 -1.78 5.90
CA SER A 12 -9.13 -1.30 5.05
C SER A 12 -8.30 -0.24 5.74
N ALA A 13 -8.94 0.74 6.39
CA ALA A 13 -8.26 1.80 7.10
C ALA A 13 -7.46 1.28 8.31
N TRP A 14 -8.04 0.36 9.08
CA TRP A 14 -7.36 -0.26 10.22
C TRP A 14 -6.17 -1.11 9.78
N THR A 15 -6.35 -1.89 8.72
CA THR A 15 -5.28 -2.76 8.20
C THR A 15 -4.12 -1.94 7.66
N GLY A 16 -4.39 -0.86 6.90
CA GLY A 16 -3.33 0.06 6.44
C GLY A 16 -2.54 0.68 7.61
N LYS A 17 -3.23 1.11 8.67
CA LYS A 17 -2.57 1.64 9.88
C LYS A 17 -1.76 0.59 10.63
N ALA A 18 -2.22 -0.67 10.67
CA ALA A 18 -1.48 -1.76 11.28
C ALA A 18 -0.16 -2.02 10.52
N PHE A 19 -0.22 -2.10 9.19
CA PHE A 19 0.98 -2.31 8.36
C PHE A 19 1.91 -1.10 8.32
N ALA A 20 1.44 0.11 8.60
CA ALA A 20 2.32 1.29 8.74
C ALA A 20 3.41 1.09 9.82
N TRP A 21 3.16 0.27 10.85
CA TRP A 21 4.16 -0.09 11.86
C TRP A 21 5.33 -0.91 11.29
N CYS A 22 5.14 -1.61 10.16
CA CYS A 22 6.24 -2.29 9.49
C CYS A 22 7.35 -1.32 9.10
N ILE A 23 7.04 -0.06 8.75
CA ILE A 23 8.07 0.95 8.42
C ILE A 23 8.96 1.24 9.64
N VAL A 24 8.35 1.34 10.82
CA VAL A 24 9.09 1.62 12.07
C VAL A 24 10.05 0.46 12.36
N ILE A 25 9.55 -0.77 12.32
CA ILE A 25 10.36 -1.97 12.56
C ILE A 25 11.48 -2.09 11.51
N LEU A 26 11.18 -1.83 10.24
CA LEU A 26 12.15 -1.91 9.13
C LEU A 26 13.26 -0.85 9.30
N THR A 27 12.89 0.35 9.73
CA THR A 27 13.85 1.42 10.06
C THR A 27 14.80 0.98 11.17
N PHE A 28 14.27 0.46 12.28
CA PHE A 28 15.10 -0.03 13.39
C PHE A 28 15.99 -1.21 12.98
N SER A 29 15.46 -2.17 12.20
CA SER A 29 16.21 -3.30 11.68
C SER A 29 17.38 -2.85 10.78
N THR A 30 17.13 -1.87 9.91
CA THR A 30 18.16 -1.30 9.04
C THR A 30 19.23 -0.56 9.84
N CYS A 31 18.84 0.27 10.81
CA CYS A 31 19.79 0.95 11.70
C CYS A 31 20.65 -0.06 12.49
N TYR A 32 20.02 -1.12 13.00
CA TYR A 32 20.72 -2.20 13.71
C TYR A 32 21.73 -2.89 12.79
N GLU A 33 21.35 -3.29 11.58
CA GLU A 33 22.27 -3.94 10.64
C GLU A 33 23.44 -3.02 10.24
N VAL A 34 23.18 -1.73 10.00
CA VAL A 34 24.23 -0.74 9.71
C VAL A 34 25.20 -0.65 10.89
N PHE A 35 24.71 -0.61 12.13
CA PHE A 35 25.55 -0.60 13.32
C PHE A 35 26.38 -1.88 13.45
N MET A 36 25.74 -3.04 13.36
CA MET A 36 26.40 -4.35 13.44
C MET A 36 27.50 -4.51 12.39
N ARG A 37 27.22 -4.09 11.16
CA ARG A 37 28.13 -4.22 10.03
C ARG A 37 29.32 -3.28 10.12
N TYR A 38 29.10 -2.00 10.42
CA TYR A 38 30.16 -0.99 10.33
C TYR A 38 30.86 -0.70 11.67
N VAL A 39 30.19 -0.91 12.80
CA VAL A 39 30.77 -0.66 14.13
C VAL A 39 31.33 -1.94 14.72
N LEU A 40 30.58 -3.04 14.64
CA LEU A 40 30.97 -4.32 15.26
C LEU A 40 31.62 -5.30 14.28
N ASN A 41 31.70 -4.99 12.98
CA ASN A 41 32.18 -5.89 11.92
C ASN A 41 31.53 -7.29 11.95
N ALA A 42 30.26 -7.38 12.39
CA ALA A 42 29.52 -8.62 12.57
C ALA A 42 28.17 -8.55 11.83
N PRO A 43 28.15 -8.66 10.48
CA PRO A 43 26.94 -8.52 9.68
C PRO A 43 25.91 -9.62 9.99
N THR A 44 24.63 -9.28 9.98
CA THR A 44 23.56 -10.25 10.22
C THR A 44 22.94 -10.76 8.94
N VAL A 45 22.83 -12.09 8.83
CA VAL A 45 22.31 -12.76 7.61
C VAL A 45 20.81 -12.58 7.42
N TRP A 46 20.06 -12.42 8.51
CA TRP A 46 18.59 -12.35 8.48
C TRP A 46 18.04 -10.95 8.19
N ALA A 47 18.83 -9.89 8.40
CA ALA A 47 18.34 -8.52 8.26
C ALA A 47 17.88 -8.19 6.83
N PHE A 48 18.56 -8.75 5.83
CA PHE A 48 18.19 -8.59 4.43
C PHE A 48 16.84 -9.24 4.13
N ASP A 49 16.68 -10.52 4.48
CA ASP A 49 15.45 -11.28 4.21
C ASP A 49 14.25 -10.67 4.93
N MET A 50 14.44 -10.24 6.19
CA MET A 50 13.40 -9.53 6.95
C MET A 50 12.99 -8.24 6.22
N SER A 51 13.96 -7.44 5.78
CA SER A 51 13.69 -6.16 5.13
C SER A 51 12.91 -6.36 3.83
N VAL A 52 13.29 -7.33 3.00
CA VAL A 52 12.59 -7.66 1.74
C VAL A 52 11.14 -8.07 1.99
N GLN A 53 10.91 -8.97 2.95
CA GLN A 53 9.56 -9.46 3.27
C GLN A 53 8.66 -8.33 3.80
N MET A 54 9.19 -7.49 4.69
CA MET A 54 8.45 -6.35 5.23
C MET A 54 8.19 -5.27 4.18
N TYR A 55 9.11 -5.03 3.26
CA TYR A 55 8.91 -4.09 2.15
C TYR A 55 7.82 -4.59 1.20
N GLY A 56 7.81 -5.88 0.87
CA GLY A 56 6.75 -6.49 0.08
C GLY A 56 5.38 -6.38 0.74
N ALA A 57 5.31 -6.67 2.04
CA ALA A 57 4.09 -6.50 2.82
C ALA A 57 3.59 -5.05 2.82
N LEU A 58 4.49 -4.08 2.98
CA LEU A 58 4.17 -2.65 2.91
C LEU A 58 3.65 -2.23 1.54
N PHE A 59 4.32 -2.66 0.47
CA PHE A 59 3.95 -2.31 -0.90
C PHE A 59 2.52 -2.77 -1.23
N MET A 60 2.20 -4.03 -0.93
CA MET A 60 0.87 -4.60 -1.18
C MET A 60 -0.22 -3.89 -0.38
N MET A 61 0.03 -3.61 0.90
CA MET A 61 -0.97 -3.02 1.78
C MET A 61 -1.14 -1.50 1.59
N ALA A 62 -0.07 -0.80 1.20
CA ALA A 62 -0.12 0.63 0.90
C ALA A 62 -1.04 0.93 -0.28
N GLY A 63 -1.07 0.08 -1.31
CA GLY A 63 -1.98 0.23 -2.45
C GLY A 63 -3.45 0.19 -2.05
N ALA A 64 -3.84 -0.80 -1.25
CA ALA A 64 -5.22 -0.94 -0.74
C ALA A 64 -5.63 0.26 0.15
N TYR A 65 -4.72 0.71 1.02
CA TYR A 65 -4.96 1.86 1.89
C TYR A 65 -5.10 3.16 1.08
N ALA A 66 -4.21 3.41 0.12
CA ALA A 66 -4.25 4.59 -0.73
C ALA A 66 -5.52 4.64 -1.61
N LEU A 67 -5.97 3.48 -2.09
CA LEU A 67 -7.23 3.36 -2.84
C LEU A 67 -8.44 3.71 -1.96
N SER A 68 -8.48 3.21 -0.72
CA SER A 68 -9.57 3.52 0.22
C SER A 68 -9.66 5.02 0.59
N GLN A 69 -8.54 5.74 0.48
CA GLN A 69 -8.47 7.15 0.79
C GLN A 69 -8.62 8.06 -0.44
N ASP A 70 -8.87 7.49 -1.63
CA ASP A 70 -8.87 8.19 -2.92
C ASP A 70 -7.60 9.04 -3.15
N ALA A 71 -6.47 8.58 -2.62
CA ALA A 71 -5.19 9.29 -2.67
C ALA A 71 -4.44 9.09 -3.99
N HIS A 72 -5.00 8.33 -4.94
CA HIS A 72 -4.42 8.18 -6.28
C HIS A 72 -4.56 9.49 -7.05
N VAL A 73 -3.45 9.99 -7.59
CA VAL A 73 -3.46 11.20 -8.42
C VAL A 73 -4.30 10.94 -9.67
N ARG A 74 -5.46 11.61 -9.79
CA ARG A 74 -6.38 11.49 -10.92
C ARG A 74 -6.10 12.59 -11.95
N GLY A 75 -6.17 12.25 -13.23
CA GLY A 75 -6.11 13.20 -14.35
C GLY A 75 -7.44 13.93 -14.52
N ASP A 76 -7.69 14.96 -13.73
CA ASP A 76 -9.06 15.45 -13.50
C ASP A 76 -9.63 16.44 -14.54
N VAL A 77 -8.88 16.88 -15.54
CA VAL A 77 -9.39 17.95 -16.43
C VAL A 77 -10.58 17.47 -17.28
N VAL A 78 -10.47 16.32 -17.94
CA VAL A 78 -11.53 15.78 -18.82
C VAL A 78 -12.50 14.92 -18.02
N TYR A 79 -12.00 14.14 -17.07
CA TYR A 79 -12.79 13.22 -16.26
C TYR A 79 -13.90 13.95 -15.47
N ARG A 80 -13.59 15.13 -14.93
CA ARG A 80 -14.52 15.92 -14.10
C ARG A 80 -15.65 16.59 -14.89
N LEU A 81 -15.51 16.70 -16.22
CA LEU A 81 -16.54 17.22 -17.13
C LEU A 81 -17.57 16.16 -17.56
N LEU A 82 -17.30 14.88 -17.29
CA LEU A 82 -18.17 13.77 -17.69
C LEU A 82 -19.33 13.56 -16.71
N LYS A 83 -20.43 12.96 -17.19
CA LYS A 83 -21.55 12.55 -16.34
C LYS A 83 -21.10 11.46 -15.35
N ILE A 84 -21.69 11.45 -14.14
CA ILE A 84 -21.39 10.48 -13.07
C ILE A 84 -21.46 9.02 -13.55
N LYS A 85 -22.44 8.68 -14.40
CA LYS A 85 -22.56 7.32 -14.97
C LYS A 85 -21.39 6.94 -15.89
N THR A 86 -20.78 7.91 -16.57
CA THR A 86 -19.63 7.69 -17.43
C THR A 86 -18.36 7.59 -16.61
N GLN A 87 -18.21 8.42 -15.57
CA GLN A 87 -17.11 8.33 -14.59
C GLN A 87 -17.07 6.94 -13.94
N ALA A 88 -18.20 6.46 -13.42
CA ALA A 88 -18.28 5.13 -12.80
C ALA A 88 -17.94 3.98 -13.77
N LYS A 89 -18.31 4.10 -15.05
CA LYS A 89 -17.93 3.12 -16.07
C LYS A 89 -16.44 3.12 -16.36
N ILE A 90 -15.85 4.32 -16.47
CA ILE A 90 -14.40 4.47 -16.69
C ILE A 90 -13.64 3.89 -15.50
N ASP A 91 -14.00 4.25 -14.27
CA ASP A 91 -13.36 3.73 -13.05
C ASP A 91 -13.44 2.20 -13.00
N LEU A 92 -14.61 1.63 -13.29
CA LEU A 92 -14.78 0.17 -13.32
C LEU A 92 -13.87 -0.50 -14.35
N VAL A 93 -13.79 0.04 -15.57
CA VAL A 93 -12.95 -0.50 -16.64
C VAL A 93 -11.47 -0.37 -16.29
N LEU A 94 -11.05 0.79 -15.78
CA LEU A 94 -9.65 1.03 -15.42
C LEU A 94 -9.22 0.16 -14.23
N TYR A 95 -10.09 -0.03 -13.24
CA TYR A 95 -9.80 -0.94 -12.13
C TYR A 95 -9.66 -2.40 -12.60
N ILE A 96 -10.50 -2.86 -13.53
CA ILE A 96 -10.40 -4.23 -14.05
C ILE A 96 -9.16 -4.41 -14.94
N LEU A 97 -8.82 -3.43 -15.78
CA LEU A 97 -7.74 -3.58 -16.77
C LEU A 97 -6.34 -3.26 -16.24
N PHE A 98 -6.22 -2.34 -15.28
CA PHE A 98 -4.92 -1.87 -14.81
C PHE A 98 -4.66 -2.21 -13.34
N LEU A 99 -5.65 -2.00 -12.47
CA LEU A 99 -5.47 -2.24 -11.04
C LEU A 99 -5.45 -3.74 -10.72
N MET A 100 -6.42 -4.52 -11.21
CA MET A 100 -6.53 -5.95 -10.90
C MET A 100 -5.34 -6.79 -11.41
N PRO A 101 -4.85 -6.62 -12.66
CA PRO A 101 -3.68 -7.37 -13.11
C PRO A 101 -2.41 -6.97 -12.35
N GLY A 102 -2.25 -5.68 -12.03
CA GLY A 102 -1.12 -5.21 -11.21
C GLY A 102 -1.16 -5.69 -9.76
N ALA A 103 -2.35 -5.96 -9.21
CA ALA A 103 -2.51 -6.50 -7.86
C ALA A 103 -2.36 -8.03 -7.77
N LEU A 104 -2.56 -8.75 -8.88
CA LEU A 104 -2.52 -10.22 -8.94
C LEU A 104 -1.21 -10.79 -9.50
N ALA A 105 -0.38 -9.96 -10.14
CA ALA A 105 0.91 -10.34 -10.71
C ALA A 105 2.03 -10.31 -9.65
#